data_AF-A0A8T3QY66-F1
#
_entry.id   AF-A0A8T3QY66-F1
#
_cell.length_a   1.000
_cell.length_b   1.000
_cell.length_c   1.000
_cell.angle_alpha   90.00
_cell.angle_beta   90.00
_cell.angle_gamma   90.00
#
_symmetry.space_group_name_H-M   'P 1'
#
loop_
_entity.id
_entity.type
_entity.pdbx_description
1 polymer ?
#
loop_
_entity_poly.entity_id
_entity_poly.type
_entity_poly.pdbx_seq_one_letter_code
_entity_poly.pdbx_strand_id
1 'polypeptide(L)'
;MSWGRFDTRTIVLIPIAIAINIVLGQTVGTALKIPIYLDSIGTILVGVLAGPIPGLVTGVLANLIWGYVLPAPFHSDFAAPFFPVAAFIGLFAGTIAQIGFFRSRRNTDWGRLLIGALVVIVVLAGIGYYGFLPFYTEGSFTFFGDTSAAGPFFTILGYVIGIGIVGAIIGLIALLFLRRDLGVAYVALGGLMCGIVSALISAPISAALGGVTGSGTDALVAIFQQAGADLSKAVLQQGLLSDPIDKTIEFIIVFVLLQALSRRFIARFPQGEKAIGLEEAS
;
A
#
# COMPACT_ATOMS: atom_id res chain seq x y z
N MET A 1 0.57 -1.43 24.71
CA MET A 1 0.31 -0.71 23.45
C MET A 1 0.46 0.79 23.73
N SER A 2 1.25 1.52 22.94
CA SER A 2 1.45 2.98 23.06
C SER A 2 0.70 3.68 21.93
N TRP A 3 -0.07 4.72 22.22
CA TRP A 3 -0.82 5.44 21.17
C TRP A 3 0.04 6.46 20.41
N GLY A 4 1.30 6.64 20.83
CA GLY A 4 2.25 7.60 20.26
C GLY A 4 2.40 8.85 21.13
N ARG A 5 3.46 9.63 20.89
CA ARG A 5 3.74 10.89 21.59
C ARG A 5 4.10 11.97 20.59
N PHE A 6 3.61 13.18 20.81
CA PHE A 6 3.96 14.37 20.02
C PHE A 6 5.14 15.09 20.67
N ASP A 7 6.30 14.44 20.70
CA ASP A 7 7.55 15.10 21.08
C ASP A 7 8.09 15.93 19.90
N THR A 8 9.09 16.78 20.17
CA THR A 8 9.67 17.67 19.15
C THR A 8 10.10 16.91 17.89
N ARG A 9 10.62 15.69 18.04
CA ARG A 9 11.07 14.86 16.92
C ARG A 9 9.90 14.38 16.07
N THR A 10 8.82 13.94 16.70
CA THR A 10 7.59 13.54 16.02
C THR A 10 6.97 14.72 15.26
N ILE A 11 6.88 15.89 15.90
CA ILE A 11 6.32 17.09 15.28
C ILE A 11 7.14 17.52 14.05
N VAL A 12 8.47 17.38 14.09
CA VAL A 12 9.36 17.68 12.94
C VAL A 12 9.28 16.62 11.85
N LEU A 13 9.05 15.34 12.20
CA LEU A 13 8.97 14.26 11.23
C LEU A 13 7.70 14.34 10.37
N ILE A 14 6.57 14.76 10.95
CA ILE A 14 5.27 14.87 10.27
C ILE A 14 5.32 15.70 8.97
N PRO A 15 5.80 16.96 8.94
CA PRO A 15 5.83 17.75 7.70
C PRO A 15 6.78 17.17 6.65
N ILE A 16 7.89 16.54 7.06
CA ILE A 16 8.81 15.87 6.13
C ILE A 16 8.11 14.67 5.48
N ALA A 17 7.40 13.87 6.29
CA ALA A 17 6.63 12.73 5.81
C ALA A 17 5.51 13.15 4.85
N ILE A 18 4.79 14.24 5.17
CA ILE A 18 3.78 14.83 4.28
C ILE A 18 4.40 15.24 2.94
N ALA A 19 5.55 15.92 2.96
CA ALA A 19 6.23 16.32 1.73
C ALA A 19 6.63 15.12 0.86
N ILE A 20 7.16 14.05 1.47
CA ILE A 20 7.51 12.81 0.77
C ILE A 20 6.28 12.18 0.10
N ASN A 21 5.18 12.04 0.85
CA ASN A 21 3.93 11.48 0.34
C ASN A 21 3.44 12.23 -0.90
N ILE A 22 3.40 13.56 -0.83
CA ILE A 22 2.88 14.39 -1.91
C ILE A 22 3.79 14.35 -3.13
N VAL A 23 5.11 14.47 -2.94
CA VAL A 23 6.07 14.47 -4.06
C VAL A 23 6.07 13.13 -4.79
N LEU A 24 6.10 12.01 -4.04
CA LEU A 24 6.06 10.68 -4.64
C LEU A 24 4.71 10.40 -5.28
N GLY A 25 3.61 10.67 -4.56
CA GLY A 25 2.25 10.49 -5.05
C GLY A 25 1.98 11.28 -6.33
N GLN A 26 2.40 12.55 -6.41
CA GLN A 26 2.27 13.34 -7.64
C GLN A 26 3.12 12.82 -8.79
N THR A 27 4.37 12.44 -8.51
CA THR A 27 5.26 11.93 -9.56
C THR A 27 4.72 10.62 -10.14
N VAL A 28 4.23 9.74 -9.29
CA VAL A 28 3.71 8.43 -9.69
C VAL A 28 2.35 8.56 -10.38
N GLY A 29 1.41 9.27 -9.76
CA GLY A 29 0.04 9.42 -10.25
C GLY A 29 -0.06 10.20 -11.55
N THR A 30 0.70 11.30 -11.67
CA THR A 30 0.56 12.24 -12.80
C THR A 30 1.64 12.05 -13.87
N ALA A 31 2.89 11.81 -13.48
CA ALA A 31 4.00 11.74 -14.43
C ALA A 31 4.27 10.33 -14.97
N LEU A 32 4.18 9.30 -14.13
CA LEU A 32 4.42 7.91 -14.54
C LEU A 32 3.16 7.17 -14.98
N LYS A 33 1.97 7.58 -14.48
CA LYS A 33 0.66 6.97 -14.79
C LYS A 33 0.65 5.44 -14.65
N ILE A 34 1.47 4.93 -13.75
CA ILE A 34 1.48 3.52 -13.37
C ILE A 34 0.34 3.26 -12.39
N PRO A 35 -0.25 2.05 -12.36
CA PRO A 35 -1.40 1.73 -11.51
C PRO A 35 -0.97 1.44 -10.06
N ILE A 36 -0.21 2.35 -9.46
CA ILE A 36 0.19 2.40 -8.04
C ILE A 36 0.30 3.88 -7.63
N TYR A 37 0.29 4.20 -6.34
CA TYR A 37 0.29 5.59 -5.84
C TYR A 37 1.57 5.96 -5.08
N LEU A 38 2.12 5.06 -4.26
CA LEU A 38 3.31 5.29 -3.42
C LEU A 38 3.23 6.57 -2.54
N ASP A 39 2.02 6.92 -2.11
CA ASP A 39 1.68 8.17 -1.43
C ASP A 39 1.62 8.08 0.09
N SER A 40 1.87 6.90 0.68
CA SER A 40 1.73 6.69 2.13
C SER A 40 3.01 6.22 2.81
N ILE A 41 4.16 6.23 2.13
CA ILE A 41 5.48 5.87 2.70
C ILE A 41 5.79 6.69 3.95
N GLY A 42 5.62 8.01 3.89
CA GLY A 42 5.82 8.92 5.02
C GLY A 42 4.81 8.68 6.14
N THR A 43 3.54 8.44 5.79
CA THR A 43 2.47 8.12 6.75
C THR A 43 2.78 6.85 7.54
N ILE A 44 3.19 5.78 6.84
CA ILE A 44 3.62 4.52 7.43
C ILE A 44 4.86 4.74 8.29
N LEU A 45 5.87 5.47 7.80
CA LEU A 45 7.10 5.74 8.56
C LEU A 45 6.83 6.47 9.88
N VAL A 46 5.98 7.50 9.89
CA VAL A 46 5.58 8.19 11.13
C VAL A 46 4.80 7.24 12.03
N GLY A 47 3.87 6.46 11.48
CA GLY A 47 3.14 5.43 12.23
C GLY A 47 4.08 4.47 12.96
N VAL A 48 5.08 3.96 12.24
CA VAL A 48 6.05 2.99 12.76
C VAL A 48 7.00 3.60 13.81
N LEU A 49 7.49 4.82 13.59
CA LEU A 49 8.49 5.44 14.47
C LEU A 49 7.87 6.17 15.67
N ALA A 50 6.77 6.90 15.47
CA ALA A 50 6.18 7.78 16.48
C ALA A 50 4.87 7.23 17.07
N GLY A 51 4.17 6.37 16.32
CA GLY A 51 3.01 5.62 16.78
C GLY A 51 1.72 5.82 15.99
N PRO A 52 0.64 5.08 16.35
CA PRO A 52 -0.60 5.05 15.59
C PRO A 52 -1.24 6.43 15.40
N ILE A 53 -1.32 7.25 16.46
CA ILE A 53 -1.97 8.57 16.38
C ILE A 53 -1.13 9.55 15.55
N PRO A 54 0.20 9.69 15.75
CA PRO A 54 1.03 10.47 14.84
C PRO A 54 0.95 10.02 13.38
N GLY A 55 0.93 8.71 13.12
CA GLY A 55 0.75 8.16 11.77
C GLY A 55 -0.58 8.58 11.16
N LEU A 56 -1.68 8.38 11.89
CA LEU A 56 -3.02 8.83 11.49
C LEU A 56 -3.03 10.31 11.14
N VAL A 57 -2.52 11.16 12.03
CA VAL A 57 -2.47 12.62 11.84
C VAL A 57 -1.66 12.98 10.60
N THR A 58 -0.55 12.29 10.36
CA THR A 58 0.26 12.49 9.14
C THR A 58 -0.55 12.18 7.88
N GLY A 59 -1.29 11.06 7.86
CA GLY A 59 -2.11 10.68 6.71
C GLY A 59 -3.26 11.65 6.44
N VAL A 60 -3.95 12.09 7.50
CA VAL A 60 -5.01 13.10 7.42
C VAL A 60 -4.46 14.41 6.85
N LEU A 61 -3.41 14.94 7.47
CA LEU A 61 -2.82 16.21 7.06
C LEU A 61 -2.24 16.14 5.65
N ALA A 62 -1.61 15.03 5.27
CA ALA A 62 -1.06 14.86 3.93
C ALA A 62 -2.13 15.07 2.86
N ASN A 63 -3.26 14.37 2.96
CA ASN A 63 -4.32 14.43 1.95
C ASN A 63 -5.07 15.77 1.94
N LEU A 64 -5.32 16.35 3.12
CA LEU A 64 -5.98 17.65 3.21
C LEU A 64 -5.10 18.80 2.69
N ILE A 65 -3.81 18.79 3.01
CA ILE A 65 -2.86 19.80 2.49
C ILE A 65 -2.71 19.64 0.98
N TRP A 66 -2.58 18.41 0.51
CA TRP A 66 -2.44 18.12 -0.91
C TRP A 66 -3.63 18.61 -1.72
N GLY A 67 -4.85 18.35 -1.23
CA GLY A 67 -6.07 18.73 -1.94
C GLY A 67 -6.48 20.20 -1.78
N TYR A 68 -6.20 20.85 -0.66
CA TYR A 68 -6.74 22.18 -0.38
C TYR A 68 -5.72 23.31 -0.28
N VAL A 69 -4.44 23.01 -0.06
CA VAL A 69 -3.44 24.03 0.26
C VAL A 69 -2.43 24.21 -0.87
N LEU A 70 -2.00 23.13 -1.51
CA LEU A 70 -0.93 23.21 -2.50
C LEU A 70 -1.44 23.76 -3.84
N PRO A 71 -0.72 24.75 -4.42
CA PRO A 71 -1.00 25.22 -5.78
C PRO A 71 -0.42 24.27 -6.84
N ALA A 72 -0.81 24.47 -8.10
CA ALA A 72 -0.17 23.83 -9.24
C ALA A 72 1.36 24.09 -9.21
N PRO A 73 2.21 23.11 -9.59
CA PRO A 73 1.88 21.82 -10.20
C PRO A 73 1.61 20.67 -9.22
N PHE A 74 1.63 20.91 -7.90
CA PHE A 74 1.51 19.85 -6.89
C PHE A 74 0.08 19.64 -6.37
N HIS A 75 -0.88 20.46 -6.81
CA HIS A 75 -2.29 20.35 -6.46
C HIS A 75 -2.91 19.02 -6.95
N SER A 76 -3.83 18.46 -6.17
CA SER A 76 -4.67 17.33 -6.58
C SER A 76 -6.13 17.63 -6.26
N ASP A 77 -6.99 17.63 -7.28
CA ASP A 77 -8.43 17.86 -7.09
C ASP A 77 -9.11 16.73 -6.29
N PHE A 78 -8.46 15.56 -6.21
CA PHE A 78 -9.06 14.34 -5.69
C PHE A 78 -8.46 13.85 -4.37
N ALA A 79 -7.30 14.36 -3.94
CA ALA A 79 -6.59 13.82 -2.76
C ALA A 79 -7.38 13.98 -1.45
N ALA A 80 -8.02 15.14 -1.24
CA ALA A 80 -8.64 15.45 0.04
C ALA A 80 -9.71 14.42 0.49
N PRO A 81 -10.67 13.99 -0.35
CA PRO A 81 -11.62 12.93 0.00
C PRO A 81 -11.01 11.63 0.54
N PHE A 82 -9.77 11.28 0.16
CA PHE A 82 -9.10 10.04 0.59
C PHE A 82 -8.38 10.16 1.94
N PHE A 83 -8.50 11.30 2.65
CA PHE A 83 -7.93 11.43 3.99
C PHE A 83 -8.34 10.31 4.98
N PRO A 84 -9.55 9.71 4.94
CA PRO A 84 -9.91 8.60 5.83
C PRO A 84 -9.09 7.33 5.55
N VAL A 85 -8.75 7.10 4.28
CA VAL A 85 -7.90 5.97 3.86
C VAL A 85 -6.50 6.17 4.42
N ALA A 86 -5.91 7.35 4.25
CA ALA A 86 -4.59 7.66 4.78
C ALA A 86 -4.53 7.69 6.31
N ALA A 87 -5.60 8.16 6.96
CA ALA A 87 -5.76 8.08 8.42
C ALA A 87 -5.68 6.63 8.90
N PHE A 88 -6.41 5.73 8.24
CA PHE A 88 -6.38 4.31 8.54
C PHE A 88 -4.99 3.71 8.31
N ILE A 89 -4.33 4.01 7.19
CA ILE A 89 -2.99 3.47 6.87
C ILE A 89 -1.99 3.82 7.97
N GLY A 90 -1.94 5.08 8.40
CA GLY A 90 -1.03 5.54 9.45
C GLY A 90 -1.31 4.93 10.81
N LEU A 91 -2.60 4.82 11.17
CA LEU A 91 -3.02 4.14 12.39
C LEU A 91 -2.61 2.67 12.37
N PHE A 92 -2.94 1.96 11.29
CA PHE A 92 -2.69 0.54 11.10
C PHE A 92 -1.20 0.21 11.09
N ALA A 93 -0.39 0.98 10.35
CA ALA A 93 1.06 0.82 10.33
C ALA A 93 1.66 0.94 11.74
N GLY A 94 1.24 1.95 12.51
CA GLY A 94 1.71 2.14 13.87
C GLY A 94 1.27 1.07 14.85
N THR A 95 0.07 0.48 14.68
CA THR A 95 -0.38 -0.61 15.56
C THR A 95 0.38 -1.90 15.28
N ILE A 96 0.52 -2.30 14.01
CA ILE A 96 1.23 -3.55 13.68
C ILE A 96 2.74 -3.45 13.91
N ALA A 97 3.31 -2.24 13.84
CA ALA A 97 4.70 -2.00 14.23
C ALA A 97 4.97 -2.36 15.69
N GLN A 98 4.04 -2.05 16.59
CA GLN A 98 4.15 -2.42 18.01
C GLN A 98 4.04 -3.93 18.23
N ILE A 99 3.33 -4.64 17.35
CA ILE A 99 3.23 -6.10 17.32
C ILE A 99 4.52 -6.73 16.75
N GLY A 100 5.41 -5.91 16.17
CA GLY A 100 6.72 -6.33 15.68
C GLY A 100 6.70 -6.83 14.23
N PHE A 101 5.73 -6.40 13.42
CA PHE A 101 5.71 -6.73 11.98
C PHE A 101 6.96 -6.20 11.27
N PHE A 102 7.41 -4.98 11.63
CA PHE A 102 8.61 -4.33 11.07
C PHE A 102 9.95 -4.82 11.66
N ARG A 103 9.94 -5.83 12.55
CA ARG A 103 11.17 -6.40 13.11
C ARG A 103 11.88 -7.28 12.08
N SER A 104 13.17 -7.00 11.87
CA SER A 104 14.03 -7.81 11.00
C SER A 104 14.38 -9.13 11.69
N ARG A 105 14.21 -10.24 10.97
CA ARG A 105 14.43 -11.63 11.40
C ARG A 105 15.41 -12.30 10.43
N ARG A 106 16.62 -11.76 10.36
CA ARG A 106 17.68 -12.24 9.46
C ARG A 106 18.18 -13.63 9.85
N ASN A 107 18.79 -14.31 8.88
CA ASN A 107 19.33 -15.66 9.01
C ASN A 107 18.28 -16.69 9.45
N THR A 108 17.04 -16.51 8.98
CA THR A 108 15.98 -17.48 9.25
C THR A 108 16.23 -18.79 8.48
N ASP A 109 15.84 -19.91 9.09
CA ASP A 109 15.91 -21.24 8.48
C ASP A 109 15.09 -21.34 7.19
N TRP A 110 15.58 -22.09 6.21
CA TRP A 110 14.93 -22.26 4.91
C TRP A 110 13.49 -22.76 5.01
N GLY A 111 13.19 -23.65 5.96
CA GLY A 111 11.82 -24.13 6.18
C GLY A 111 10.85 -23.02 6.60
N ARG A 112 11.28 -22.12 7.49
CA ARG A 112 10.46 -20.97 7.92
C ARG A 112 10.31 -19.93 6.81
N LEU A 113 11.35 -19.73 6.00
CA LEU A 113 11.27 -18.87 4.81
C LEU A 113 10.29 -19.42 3.77
N LEU A 114 10.30 -20.73 3.52
CA LEU A 114 9.34 -21.40 2.64
C LEU A 114 7.90 -21.27 3.15
N ILE A 115 7.67 -21.46 4.46
CA ILE A 115 6.36 -21.25 5.06
C ILE A 115 5.92 -19.79 4.90
N GLY A 116 6.80 -18.83 5.18
CA GLY A 116 6.51 -17.40 5.00
C GLY A 116 6.15 -17.05 3.54
N ALA A 117 6.93 -17.56 2.58
CA ALA A 117 6.67 -17.43 1.16
C ALA A 117 5.31 -18.05 0.78
N LEU A 118 5.01 -19.25 1.25
CA LEU A 118 3.75 -19.94 0.98
C LEU A 118 2.57 -19.18 1.56
N VAL A 119 2.65 -18.67 2.78
CA VAL A 119 1.59 -17.86 3.39
C VAL A 119 1.34 -16.59 2.59
N VAL A 120 2.40 -15.88 2.19
CA VAL A 120 2.29 -14.68 1.34
C VAL A 120 1.65 -15.02 0.00
N ILE A 121 2.09 -16.10 -0.66
CA ILE A 121 1.51 -16.57 -1.93
C ILE A 121 0.04 -16.95 -1.76
N VAL A 122 -0.32 -17.69 -0.71
CA VAL A 122 -1.71 -18.11 -0.46
C VAL A 122 -2.61 -16.90 -0.19
N VAL A 123 -2.14 -15.91 0.56
CA VAL A 123 -2.91 -14.68 0.81
C VAL A 123 -3.06 -13.87 -0.48
N LEU A 124 -1.98 -13.69 -1.25
CA LEU A 124 -2.02 -13.04 -2.56
C LEU A 124 -2.91 -13.77 -3.55
N ALA A 125 -2.83 -15.10 -3.61
CA ALA A 125 -3.66 -15.93 -4.45
C ALA A 125 -5.11 -15.91 -3.98
N GLY A 126 -5.37 -15.82 -2.67
CA GLY A 126 -6.71 -15.62 -2.11
C GLY A 126 -7.30 -14.28 -2.52
N ILE A 127 -6.53 -13.19 -2.42
CA ILE A 127 -6.93 -11.85 -2.90
C ILE A 127 -7.15 -11.88 -4.41
N GLY A 128 -6.21 -12.48 -5.14
CA GLY A 128 -6.28 -12.69 -6.59
C GLY A 128 -7.38 -13.69 -7.00
N TYR A 129 -7.88 -14.51 -6.09
CA TYR A 129 -9.00 -15.38 -6.35
C TYR A 129 -10.28 -14.60 -6.08
N TYR A 130 -10.49 -14.05 -4.89
CA TYR A 130 -11.73 -13.34 -4.51
C TYR A 130 -11.94 -12.00 -5.22
N GLY A 131 -10.88 -11.23 -5.45
CA GLY A 131 -10.95 -9.99 -6.23
C GLY A 131 -11.32 -10.24 -7.69
N PHE A 132 -11.03 -11.45 -8.20
CA PHE A 132 -11.30 -11.86 -9.58
C PHE A 132 -12.43 -12.89 -9.71
N LEU A 133 -12.94 -13.44 -8.60
CA LEU A 133 -13.98 -14.48 -8.54
C LEU A 133 -15.31 -14.04 -9.18
N PRO A 134 -15.71 -12.76 -9.14
CA PRO A 134 -16.86 -12.28 -9.90
C PRO A 134 -16.76 -12.49 -11.42
N PHE A 135 -15.59 -12.87 -11.96
CA PHE A 135 -15.33 -13.15 -13.38
C PHE A 135 -15.15 -14.65 -13.72
N TYR A 136 -15.33 -15.55 -12.74
CA TYR A 136 -15.47 -16.99 -12.98
C TYR A 136 -16.94 -17.33 -13.20
N THR A 137 -17.53 -16.84 -14.28
CA THR A 137 -18.83 -17.35 -14.74
C THR A 137 -18.59 -18.54 -15.67
N GLU A 138 -19.16 -19.70 -15.31
CA GLU A 138 -19.28 -20.89 -16.16
C GLU A 138 -17.99 -21.68 -16.46
N GLY A 139 -17.01 -21.67 -15.55
CA GLY A 139 -15.87 -22.61 -15.63
C GLY A 139 -14.79 -22.25 -16.66
N SER A 140 -14.85 -21.05 -17.26
CA SER A 140 -13.77 -20.47 -18.05
C SER A 140 -13.10 -19.31 -17.30
N PHE A 141 -11.76 -19.26 -17.32
CA PHE A 141 -11.01 -18.14 -16.76
C PHE A 141 -10.96 -17.01 -17.79
N THR A 142 -11.88 -16.07 -17.70
CA THR A 142 -11.86 -14.84 -18.51
C THR A 142 -11.46 -13.66 -17.61
N PHE A 143 -10.16 -13.45 -17.41
CA PHE A 143 -9.61 -12.34 -16.61
C PHE A 143 -10.19 -10.95 -17.02
N PHE A 144 -10.74 -10.83 -18.24
CA PHE A 144 -11.39 -9.63 -18.79
C PHE A 144 -12.82 -9.89 -19.33
N GLY A 145 -13.44 -11.04 -19.03
CA GLY A 145 -14.67 -11.46 -19.73
C GLY A 145 -14.42 -11.80 -21.21
N ASP A 146 -15.47 -11.71 -22.03
CA ASP A 146 -15.36 -11.82 -23.48
C ASP A 146 -14.66 -10.57 -24.07
N THR A 147 -13.34 -10.65 -24.24
CA THR A 147 -12.52 -9.56 -24.84
C THR A 147 -12.78 -9.32 -26.33
N SER A 148 -13.64 -10.13 -26.93
CA SER A 148 -14.20 -9.97 -28.28
C SER A 148 -14.73 -8.56 -28.58
N ALA A 149 -15.25 -7.86 -27.55
CA ALA A 149 -15.70 -6.47 -27.64
C ALA A 149 -14.66 -5.43 -27.13
N ALA A 150 -13.58 -5.87 -26.48
CA ALA A 150 -12.56 -4.97 -25.93
C ALA A 150 -11.56 -4.56 -27.02
N GLY A 151 -11.34 -3.25 -27.15
CA GLY A 151 -10.35 -2.74 -28.10
C GLY A 151 -8.94 -3.29 -27.81
N PRO A 152 -8.06 -3.46 -28.82
CA PRO A 152 -6.72 -4.04 -28.65
C PRO A 152 -5.87 -3.39 -27.56
N PHE A 153 -6.05 -2.08 -27.33
CA PHE A 153 -5.40 -1.32 -26.28
C PHE A 153 -5.71 -1.86 -24.87
N PHE A 154 -6.98 -2.11 -24.57
CA PHE A 154 -7.43 -2.55 -23.25
C PHE A 154 -6.97 -3.97 -22.94
N THR A 155 -6.96 -4.84 -23.95
CA THR A 155 -6.44 -6.21 -23.84
C THR A 155 -4.94 -6.22 -23.53
N ILE A 156 -4.14 -5.41 -24.25
CA ILE A 156 -2.68 -5.31 -24.01
C ILE A 156 -2.40 -4.76 -22.61
N LEU A 157 -3.07 -3.66 -22.23
CA LEU A 157 -2.88 -3.03 -20.93
C LEU A 157 -3.22 -3.99 -19.79
N GLY A 158 -4.30 -4.75 -19.96
CA GLY A 158 -4.68 -5.82 -19.08
C GLY A 158 -3.58 -6.87 -18.87
N TYR A 159 -2.99 -7.39 -19.94
CA TYR A 159 -1.88 -8.35 -19.83
C TYR A 159 -0.64 -7.76 -19.17
N VAL A 160 -0.31 -6.49 -19.46
CA VAL A 160 0.81 -5.78 -18.82
C VAL A 160 0.61 -5.70 -17.30
N ILE A 161 -0.61 -5.43 -16.86
CA ILE A 161 -0.95 -5.38 -15.43
C ILE A 161 -0.84 -6.78 -14.81
N GLY A 162 -1.39 -7.81 -15.45
CA GLY A 162 -1.25 -9.20 -15.00
C GLY A 162 0.21 -9.63 -14.84
N ILE A 163 1.06 -9.31 -15.82
CA ILE A 163 2.50 -9.57 -15.76
C ILE A 163 3.17 -8.77 -14.65
N GLY A 164 2.82 -7.49 -14.47
CA GLY A 164 3.34 -6.64 -13.41
C GLY A 164 3.06 -7.20 -12.02
N ILE A 165 1.85 -7.71 -11.80
CA ILE A 165 1.46 -8.37 -10.55
C ILE A 165 2.32 -9.60 -10.31
N VAL A 166 2.43 -10.49 -11.30
CA VAL A 166 3.27 -11.69 -11.21
C VAL A 166 4.73 -11.32 -10.93
N GLY A 167 5.25 -10.29 -11.59
CA GLY A 167 6.58 -9.75 -11.37
C GLY A 167 6.79 -9.23 -9.94
N ALA A 168 5.80 -8.53 -9.37
CA ALA A 168 5.85 -8.04 -7.99
C ALA A 168 5.86 -9.21 -6.99
N ILE A 169 5.09 -10.27 -7.23
CA ILE A 169 5.10 -11.49 -6.42
C ILE A 169 6.48 -12.16 -6.50
N ILE A 170 7.01 -12.35 -7.71
CA ILE A 170 8.35 -12.94 -7.90
C ILE A 170 9.41 -12.09 -7.19
N GLY A 171 9.35 -10.76 -7.33
CA GLY A 171 10.27 -9.82 -6.68
C GLY A 171 10.20 -9.89 -5.16
N LEU A 172 8.99 -10.01 -4.59
CA LEU A 172 8.77 -10.17 -3.16
C LEU A 172 9.38 -11.47 -2.63
N ILE A 173 9.10 -12.59 -3.32
CA ILE A 173 9.64 -13.90 -2.96
C ILE A 173 11.17 -13.90 -3.10
N ALA A 174 11.70 -13.33 -4.19
CA ALA A 174 13.14 -13.16 -4.37
C ALA A 174 13.75 -12.34 -3.23
N LEU A 175 13.14 -11.22 -2.82
CA LEU A 175 13.60 -10.40 -1.70
C LEU A 175 13.66 -11.18 -0.38
N LEU A 176 12.64 -12.00 -0.10
CA LEU A 176 12.57 -12.84 1.10
C LEU A 176 13.74 -13.83 1.15
N PHE A 177 14.03 -14.50 0.03
CA PHE A 177 15.11 -15.50 -0.04
C PHE A 177 16.51 -14.86 -0.14
N LEU A 178 16.66 -13.80 -0.93
CA LEU A 178 17.94 -13.09 -1.08
C LEU A 178 18.39 -12.43 0.21
N ARG A 179 17.46 -11.87 1.00
CA ARG A 179 17.79 -11.27 2.31
C ARG A 179 17.80 -12.29 3.46
N ARG A 180 17.29 -13.50 3.25
CA ARG A 180 17.05 -14.52 4.30
C ARG A 180 16.41 -13.92 5.56
N ASP A 181 15.44 -13.02 5.36
CA ASP A 181 14.80 -12.24 6.41
C ASP A 181 13.29 -12.47 6.39
N LEU A 182 12.79 -13.16 7.42
CA LEU A 182 11.36 -13.47 7.55
C LEU A 182 10.52 -12.21 7.81
N GLY A 183 11.12 -11.11 8.28
CA GLY A 183 10.45 -9.83 8.45
C GLY A 183 9.81 -9.33 7.14
N VAL A 184 10.36 -9.69 5.98
CA VAL A 184 9.77 -9.39 4.67
C VAL A 184 8.37 -9.99 4.54
N ALA A 185 8.15 -11.22 4.99
CA ALA A 185 6.83 -11.87 4.94
C ALA A 185 5.82 -11.18 5.86
N TYR A 186 6.23 -10.84 7.09
CA TYR A 186 5.35 -10.13 8.04
C TYR A 186 4.92 -8.77 7.50
N VAL A 187 5.87 -7.99 7.01
CA VAL A 187 5.61 -6.66 6.44
C VAL A 187 4.74 -6.75 5.19
N ALA A 188 4.98 -7.75 4.33
CA ALA A 188 4.13 -7.99 3.17
C ALA A 188 2.69 -8.33 3.57
N LEU A 189 2.49 -9.21 4.55
CA LEU A 189 1.16 -9.52 5.07
C LEU A 189 0.49 -8.28 5.68
N GLY A 190 1.24 -7.46 6.40
CA GLY A 190 0.77 -6.17 6.91
C GLY A 190 0.31 -5.23 5.79
N GLY A 191 1.11 -5.09 4.73
CA GLY A 191 0.77 -4.28 3.56
C GLY A 191 -0.47 -4.81 2.82
N LEU A 192 -0.59 -6.13 2.63
CA LEU A 192 -1.76 -6.75 2.00
C LEU A 192 -3.03 -6.51 2.81
N MET A 193 -2.99 -6.73 4.13
CA MET A 193 -4.12 -6.46 5.02
C MET A 193 -4.51 -4.98 4.99
N CYS A 194 -3.51 -4.08 5.04
CA CYS A 194 -3.73 -2.65 4.97
C CYS A 194 -4.38 -2.23 3.65
N GLY A 195 -3.91 -2.76 2.52
CA GLY A 195 -4.44 -2.42 1.20
C GLY A 195 -5.85 -2.97 0.96
N ILE A 196 -6.20 -4.16 1.47
CA ILE A 196 -7.59 -4.66 1.37
C ILE A 196 -8.54 -3.72 2.11
N VAL A 197 -8.21 -3.34 3.35
CA VAL A 197 -9.08 -2.45 4.12
C VAL A 197 -9.11 -1.05 3.50
N SER A 198 -7.98 -0.59 2.95
CA SER A 198 -7.89 0.68 2.21
C SER A 198 -8.80 0.67 0.98
N ALA A 199 -8.81 -0.42 0.19
CA ALA A 199 -9.69 -0.60 -0.96
C ALA A 199 -11.18 -0.54 -0.58
N LEU A 200 -11.55 -1.16 0.54
CA LEU A 200 -12.94 -1.15 1.02
C LEU A 200 -13.38 0.25 1.47
N ILE A 201 -12.47 1.04 2.03
CA ILE A 201 -12.73 2.43 2.43
C ILE A 201 -12.74 3.36 1.20
N SER A 202 -11.81 3.15 0.27
CA SER A 202 -11.62 4.00 -0.92
C SER A 202 -12.72 3.78 -1.96
N ALA A 203 -13.25 2.56 -2.11
CA ALA A 203 -14.24 2.22 -3.12
C ALA A 203 -15.50 3.12 -3.13
N PRO A 204 -16.21 3.36 -2.00
CA PRO A 204 -17.37 4.26 -2.00
C PRO A 204 -16.99 5.71 -2.29
N ILE A 205 -15.81 6.16 -1.87
CA ILE A 205 -15.31 7.52 -2.11
C ILE A 205 -15.07 7.71 -3.62
N SER A 206 -14.33 6.78 -4.22
CA SER A 206 -14.03 6.78 -5.65
C SER A 206 -15.29 6.65 -6.50
N ALA A 207 -16.28 5.83 -6.10
CA ALA A 207 -17.56 5.73 -6.81
C ALA A 207 -18.36 7.04 -6.75
N ALA A 208 -18.35 7.74 -5.61
CA ALA A 208 -19.01 9.05 -5.48
C ALA A 208 -18.34 10.14 -6.35
N LEU A 209 -17.06 9.98 -6.67
CA LEU A 209 -16.29 10.86 -7.57
C LEU A 209 -16.39 10.44 -9.05
N GLY A 210 -17.21 9.45 -9.39
CA GLY A 210 -17.38 8.98 -10.78
C GLY A 210 -16.31 8.00 -11.26
N GLY A 211 -15.45 7.49 -10.38
CA GLY A 211 -14.45 6.47 -10.68
C GLY A 211 -13.21 6.94 -11.44
N VAL A 212 -13.07 8.25 -11.65
CA VAL A 212 -11.89 8.87 -12.27
C VAL A 212 -11.30 9.86 -11.26
N THR A 213 -10.14 9.53 -10.70
CA THR A 213 -9.49 10.30 -9.62
C THR A 213 -8.17 10.94 -10.06
N GLY A 214 -7.90 10.99 -11.37
CA GLY A 214 -6.67 11.55 -11.93
C GLY A 214 -5.46 10.64 -11.78
N SER A 215 -5.68 9.35 -11.56
CA SER A 215 -4.64 8.37 -11.23
C SER A 215 -4.37 7.38 -12.37
N GLY A 216 -3.22 6.69 -12.31
CA GLY A 216 -2.96 5.53 -13.18
C GLY A 216 -3.95 4.38 -12.96
N THR A 217 -4.65 4.34 -11.83
CA THR A 217 -5.65 3.30 -11.54
C THR A 217 -7.01 3.56 -12.20
N ASP A 218 -7.28 4.77 -12.68
CA ASP A 218 -8.52 5.09 -13.42
C ASP A 218 -8.65 4.24 -14.69
N ALA A 219 -7.51 3.89 -15.30
CA ALA A 219 -7.47 3.00 -16.45
C ALA A 219 -8.04 1.61 -16.12
N LEU A 220 -7.82 1.11 -14.91
CA LEU A 220 -8.40 -0.15 -14.45
C LEU A 220 -9.92 -0.04 -14.28
N VAL A 221 -10.40 1.06 -13.70
CA VAL A 221 -11.85 1.31 -13.56
C VAL A 221 -12.53 1.38 -14.93
N ALA A 222 -11.89 2.02 -15.92
CA ALA A 222 -12.40 2.07 -17.29
C ALA A 222 -12.41 0.69 -17.97
N ILE A 223 -11.37 -0.12 -17.78
CA ILE A 223 -11.31 -1.51 -18.29
C ILE A 223 -12.48 -2.32 -17.73
N PHE A 224 -12.70 -2.27 -16.42
CA PHE A 224 -13.78 -3.04 -15.81
C PHE A 224 -15.16 -2.57 -16.25
N GLN A 225 -15.37 -1.26 -16.44
CA GLN A 225 -16.63 -0.75 -16.99
C GLN A 225 -16.86 -1.19 -18.44
N GLN A 226 -15.82 -1.24 -19.27
CA GLN A 226 -15.93 -1.76 -20.64
C GLN A 226 -16.19 -3.27 -20.69
N ALA A 227 -15.67 -4.02 -19.70
CA ALA A 227 -16.00 -5.42 -19.51
C ALA A 227 -17.44 -5.64 -18.97
N GLY A 228 -18.23 -4.57 -18.82
CA GLY A 228 -19.64 -4.63 -18.41
C GLY A 228 -19.89 -4.49 -16.91
N ALA A 229 -18.87 -4.16 -16.11
CA ALA A 229 -19.06 -3.94 -14.68
C ALA A 229 -19.71 -2.57 -14.40
N ASP A 230 -20.69 -2.54 -13.49
CA ASP A 230 -21.22 -1.28 -12.96
C ASP A 230 -20.10 -0.48 -12.26
N LEU A 231 -20.22 0.86 -12.25
CA LEU A 231 -19.20 1.76 -11.66
C LEU A 231 -18.73 1.32 -10.26
N SER A 232 -19.67 1.01 -9.35
CA SER A 232 -19.33 0.60 -7.99
C SER A 232 -18.55 -0.72 -7.94
N LYS A 233 -18.85 -1.65 -8.85
CA LYS A 233 -18.13 -2.93 -8.96
C LYS A 233 -16.74 -2.70 -9.56
N ALA A 234 -16.65 -1.90 -10.61
CA ALA A 234 -15.40 -1.57 -11.29
C ALA A 234 -14.40 -0.89 -10.34
N VAL A 235 -14.87 0.09 -9.56
CA VAL A 235 -14.05 0.80 -8.57
C VAL A 235 -13.60 -0.14 -7.45
N LEU A 236 -14.50 -0.96 -6.91
CA LEU A 236 -14.14 -1.93 -5.87
C LEU A 236 -13.11 -2.95 -6.38
N GLN A 237 -13.28 -3.44 -7.61
CA GLN A 237 -12.36 -4.38 -8.24
C GLN A 237 -10.98 -3.77 -8.48
N GLN A 238 -10.94 -2.53 -8.97
CA GLN A 238 -9.69 -1.78 -9.09
C GLN A 238 -9.01 -1.64 -7.73
N GLY A 239 -9.72 -1.23 -6.69
CA GLY A 239 -9.15 -1.05 -5.35
C GLY A 239 -8.59 -2.36 -4.80
N LEU A 240 -9.35 -3.45 -4.86
CA LEU A 240 -8.90 -4.77 -4.37
C LEU A 240 -7.72 -5.34 -5.16
N LEU A 241 -7.53 -4.89 -6.41
CA LEU A 241 -6.40 -5.29 -7.22
C LEU A 241 -5.15 -4.44 -6.94
N SER A 242 -5.31 -3.13 -6.91
CA SER A 242 -4.21 -2.16 -6.88
C SER A 242 -3.74 -1.86 -5.47
N ASP A 243 -4.66 -1.60 -4.53
CA ASP A 243 -4.31 -1.07 -3.21
C ASP A 243 -3.52 -2.09 -2.36
N PRO A 244 -3.82 -3.41 -2.35
CA PRO A 244 -2.98 -4.40 -1.67
C PRO A 244 -1.54 -4.42 -2.18
N ILE A 245 -1.34 -4.24 -3.49
CA ILE A 245 -0.01 -4.24 -4.10
C ILE A 245 0.74 -2.98 -3.74
N ASP A 246 0.09 -1.82 -3.91
CA ASP A 246 0.63 -0.52 -3.54
C ASP A 246 1.07 -0.49 -2.07
N LYS A 247 0.18 -0.88 -1.14
CA LYS A 247 0.49 -0.89 0.29
C LYS A 247 1.53 -1.95 0.66
N THR A 248 1.60 -3.07 -0.04
CA THR A 248 2.71 -4.03 0.14
C THR A 248 4.05 -3.41 -0.22
N ILE A 249 4.14 -2.72 -1.35
CA ILE A 249 5.37 -2.07 -1.81
C ILE A 249 5.80 -0.99 -0.80
N GLU A 250 4.89 -0.12 -0.38
CA GLU A 250 5.20 0.95 0.58
C GLU A 250 5.66 0.42 1.94
N PHE A 251 4.99 -0.62 2.46
CA PHE A 251 5.39 -1.27 3.71
C PHE A 251 6.79 -1.88 3.60
N ILE A 252 7.11 -2.54 2.49
CA ILE A 252 8.46 -3.07 2.22
C ILE A 252 9.49 -1.95 2.11
N ILE A 253 9.16 -0.86 1.42
CA ILE A 253 10.05 0.32 1.33
C ILE A 253 10.36 0.84 2.74
N VAL A 254 9.34 1.05 3.58
CA VAL A 254 9.55 1.49 4.97
C VAL A 254 10.39 0.48 5.75
N PHE A 255 10.15 -0.82 5.61
CA PHE A 255 10.95 -1.85 6.26
C PHE A 255 12.43 -1.84 5.84
N VAL A 256 12.71 -1.60 4.56
CA VAL A 256 14.09 -1.46 4.06
C VAL A 256 14.71 -0.15 4.55
N LEU A 257 13.95 0.95 4.57
CA LEU A 257 14.40 2.24 5.10
C LEU A 257 14.79 2.13 6.58
N LEU A 258 13.99 1.46 7.40
CA LEU A 258 14.31 1.23 8.82
C LEU A 258 15.60 0.41 9.00
N GLN A 259 15.94 -0.47 8.06
CA GLN A 259 17.20 -1.21 8.09
C GLN A 259 18.39 -0.39 7.60
N ALA A 260 18.16 0.64 6.78
CA ALA A 260 19.18 1.57 6.31
C ALA A 260 19.50 2.65 7.36
N LEU A 261 18.53 3.03 8.19
CA LEU A 261 18.70 3.99 9.27
C LEU A 261 19.51 3.40 10.44
N SER A 262 20.34 4.25 11.07
CA SER A 262 21.12 3.81 12.25
C SER A 262 20.20 3.50 13.44
N ARG A 263 20.54 2.48 14.23
CA ARG A 263 19.80 2.12 15.46
C ARG A 263 19.67 3.30 16.42
N ARG A 264 20.72 4.12 16.54
CA ARG A 264 20.75 5.33 17.37
C ARG A 264 19.75 6.39 16.89
N PHE A 265 19.49 6.47 15.59
CA PHE A 265 18.49 7.39 15.05
C PHE A 265 17.08 6.89 15.35
N ILE A 266 16.81 5.61 15.12
CA ILE A 266 15.49 5.01 15.36
C ILE A 266 15.12 5.07 16.85
N ALA A 267 16.06 4.75 17.75
CA ALA A 267 15.84 4.78 19.20
C ALA A 267 15.47 6.17 19.76
N ARG A 268 15.65 7.26 18.98
CA ARG A 268 15.22 8.60 19.37
C ARG A 268 13.71 8.80 19.26
N PHE A 269 13.00 7.94 18.53
CA PHE A 269 11.57 8.09 18.34
C PHE A 269 10.78 7.29 19.38
N PRO A 270 9.58 7.76 19.78
CA PRO A 270 8.79 7.16 20.85
C PRO A 270 8.49 5.66 20.70
N GLN A 271 8.44 5.13 19.48
CA GLN A 271 8.17 3.72 19.20
C GLN A 271 9.29 3.03 18.41
N GLY A 272 10.40 3.71 18.16
CA GLY A 272 11.47 3.18 17.33
C GLY A 272 11.99 1.83 17.82
N GLU A 273 12.31 1.72 19.11
CA GLU A 273 12.84 0.48 19.70
C GLU A 273 11.85 -0.69 19.63
N LYS A 274 10.55 -0.42 19.79
CA LYS A 274 9.47 -1.43 19.66
C LYS A 274 9.38 -1.97 18.25
N ALA A 275 9.40 -1.05 17.28
CA ALA A 275 9.26 -1.36 15.86
C ALA A 275 10.40 -2.24 15.34
N ILE A 276 11.64 -2.03 15.81
CA ILE A 276 12.81 -2.82 15.40
C ILE A 276 13.25 -3.88 16.41
N GLY A 277 12.54 -4.03 17.54
CA GLY A 277 12.73 -5.13 18.50
C GLY A 277 13.95 -4.98 19.40
N LEU A 278 14.31 -3.75 19.80
CA LEU A 278 15.43 -3.50 20.73
C LEU A 278 15.04 -3.55 22.21
N GLU A 279 13.74 -3.44 22.53
CA GLU A 279 13.25 -3.34 23.91
C GLU A 279 13.31 -4.66 24.70
N GLU A 280 13.43 -5.81 24.02
CA GLU A 280 13.60 -7.13 24.66
C GLU A 280 15.06 -7.45 25.04
N ALA A 281 16.00 -6.56 24.71
CA ALA A 281 17.43 -6.74 24.96
C ALA A 281 17.98 -5.94 26.17
N SER A 282 17.09 -5.34 26.98
CA SER A 282 17.43 -4.52 28.16
C SER A 282 16.91 -5.12 29.46
#